data_AF-A0A2H3CF18-F1
#
_entry.id   AF-A0A2H3CF18-F1
#
_cell.length_a   1.000
_cell.length_b   1.000
_cell.length_c   1.000
_cell.angle_alpha   90.00
_cell.angle_beta   90.00
_cell.angle_gamma   90.00
#
_symmetry.space_group_name_H-M   'P 1'
#
loop_
_entity.id
_entity.type
_entity.pdbx_description
1 polymer ?
#
loop_
_entity_poly.entity_id
_entity_poly.type
_entity_poly.pdbx_seq_one_letter_code
_entity_poly.pdbx_strand_id
1 'polypeptide(L)'
;LRCFAHIVNLACKAVLTAITNLDHALDRGHGSDFIPPPRHATNFHAACQHDPIATIRTVVCVIQASLIWCQIFSEILEALEADNLQLLQDVITRWSSTLLMIDRAISLCPAIETFLASRDFPELHRYQLSDAEWDALSDFREILAVPHAFQQILSAEKTPCISDTIPAFEVMRTTWEKLETEMLHAKNIIRAGLNKLAEYRNQADDVDAYFIAIHMCPFVLLS
;
A
#
# COMPACT_ATOMS: atom_id res chain seq x y z
N LEU A 1 -4.34 26.37 3.64
CA LEU A 1 -4.49 25.38 4.73
C LEU A 1 -4.75 24.00 4.13
N ARG A 2 -3.91 23.01 4.41
CA ARG A 2 -4.08 21.62 3.96
C ARG A 2 -4.81 20.85 5.08
N CYS A 3 -5.85 20.07 4.77
CA CYS A 3 -6.55 19.24 5.75
C CYS A 3 -5.70 17.99 6.13
N PHE A 4 -5.94 17.40 7.31
CA PHE A 4 -5.24 16.18 7.76
C PHE A 4 -5.27 15.05 6.73
N ALA A 5 -6.43 14.82 6.09
CA ALA A 5 -6.56 13.85 5.02
C ALA A 5 -5.59 14.12 3.85
N HIS A 6 -5.40 15.39 3.47
CA HIS A 6 -4.46 15.76 2.42
C HIS A 6 -3.00 15.52 2.84
N ILE A 7 -2.64 15.81 4.09
CA ILE A 7 -1.27 15.58 4.61
C ILE A 7 -0.94 14.10 4.67
N VAL A 8 -1.87 13.29 5.20
CA VAL A 8 -1.70 11.83 5.25
C VAL A 8 -1.60 11.24 3.84
N ASN A 9 -2.33 11.79 2.86
CA ASN A 9 -2.21 11.39 1.46
C ASN A 9 -0.83 11.71 0.88
N LEU A 10 -0.26 12.88 1.21
CA LEU A 10 1.11 13.20 0.81
C LEU A 10 2.12 12.25 1.46
N ALA A 11 1.93 11.88 2.74
CA ALA A 11 2.80 10.94 3.42
C ALA A 11 2.71 9.52 2.84
N CYS A 12 1.50 9.04 2.55
CA CYS A 12 1.28 7.77 1.86
C CYS A 12 1.97 7.76 0.49
N LYS A 13 1.85 8.84 -0.30
CA LYS A 13 2.56 8.96 -1.58
C LYS A 13 4.08 8.95 -1.42
N ALA A 14 4.61 9.56 -0.36
CA ALA A 14 6.04 9.53 -0.08
C ALA A 14 6.53 8.11 0.22
N VAL A 15 5.77 7.34 1.00
CA VAL A 15 6.02 5.91 1.25
C VAL A 15 5.94 5.10 -0.04
N LEU A 16 4.87 5.27 -0.82
CA LEU A 16 4.68 4.55 -2.09
C LEU A 16 5.83 4.82 -3.08
N THR A 17 6.26 6.08 -3.19
CA THR A 17 7.40 6.46 -4.05
C THR A 17 8.72 5.85 -3.58
N ALA A 18 8.84 5.49 -2.29
CA ALA A 18 10.02 4.83 -1.75
C ALA A 18 10.03 3.31 -1.98
N ILE A 19 8.88 2.68 -2.28
CA ILE A 19 8.75 1.21 -2.41
C ILE A 19 8.41 0.73 -3.83
N THR A 20 7.87 1.58 -4.69
CA THR A 20 7.52 1.23 -6.07
C THR A 20 7.65 2.45 -6.98
N ASN A 21 8.04 2.22 -8.23
CA ASN A 21 7.97 3.27 -9.23
C ASN A 21 6.52 3.44 -9.69
N LEU A 22 5.91 4.56 -9.30
CA LEU A 22 4.51 4.88 -9.58
C LEU A 22 4.20 5.00 -11.08
N ASP A 23 5.20 5.23 -11.94
CA ASP A 23 5.00 5.28 -13.39
C ASP A 23 4.49 3.94 -13.94
N HIS A 24 4.88 2.81 -13.33
CA HIS A 24 4.39 1.48 -13.71
C HIS A 24 2.89 1.29 -13.49
N ALA A 25 2.25 2.14 -12.67
CA ALA A 25 0.82 2.08 -12.43
C ALA A 25 0.00 2.92 -13.44
N LEU A 26 0.66 3.84 -14.19
CA LEU A 26 0.00 4.74 -15.13
C LEU A 26 -0.33 4.06 -16.46
N ASP A 27 0.45 3.05 -16.85
CA ASP A 27 0.29 2.35 -18.12
C ASP A 27 -0.82 1.28 -18.02
N ARG A 28 -2.07 1.72 -18.22
CA ARG A 28 -3.26 0.85 -18.29
C ARG A 28 -3.61 0.43 -19.73
N GLY A 29 -2.66 0.48 -20.64
CA GLY A 29 -2.74 -0.17 -21.96
C GLY A 29 -2.41 -1.66 -21.85
N HIS A 30 -2.90 -2.47 -22.78
CA HIS A 30 -2.81 -3.94 -22.77
C HIS A 30 -1.44 -4.50 -22.35
N GLY A 31 -1.38 -5.02 -21.11
CA GLY A 31 -0.20 -5.62 -20.50
C GLY A 31 0.79 -4.54 -20.05
N SER A 32 1.05 -4.42 -18.74
CA SER A 32 2.16 -3.60 -18.30
C SER A 32 3.46 -4.18 -18.88
N ASP A 33 4.21 -3.36 -19.63
CA ASP A 33 5.55 -3.66 -20.14
C ASP A 33 6.60 -3.84 -19.02
N PHE A 34 6.17 -3.92 -17.77
CA PHE A 34 7.04 -4.17 -16.64
C PHE A 34 7.54 -5.62 -16.72
N ILE A 35 8.84 -5.76 -16.95
CA ILE A 35 9.53 -7.05 -16.95
C ILE A 35 10.37 -7.10 -15.67
N PRO A 36 10.07 -8.02 -14.74
CA PRO A 36 10.87 -8.19 -13.53
C PRO A 36 12.32 -8.54 -13.88
N PRO A 37 13.29 -8.16 -13.04
CA PRO A 37 14.68 -8.58 -13.22
C PRO A 37 14.81 -10.11 -13.27
N PRO A 38 15.72 -10.66 -14.10
CA PRO A 38 15.78 -12.11 -14.37
C PRO A 38 16.36 -12.95 -13.21
N ARG A 39 16.79 -12.32 -12.11
CA ARG A 39 17.36 -13.00 -10.95
C ARG A 39 16.35 -12.93 -9.81
N HIS A 40 16.24 -13.99 -9.02
CA HIS A 40 15.44 -13.95 -7.80
C HIS A 40 16.14 -13.10 -6.75
N ALA A 41 15.39 -12.23 -6.08
CA ALA A 41 15.91 -11.50 -4.93
C ALA A 41 16.16 -12.47 -3.78
N THR A 42 17.29 -12.31 -3.08
CA THR A 42 17.68 -13.15 -1.95
C THR A 42 17.61 -12.42 -0.60
N ASN A 43 17.31 -11.12 -0.62
CA ASN A 43 17.19 -10.29 0.57
C ASN A 43 16.27 -9.10 0.28
N PHE A 44 15.83 -8.43 1.34
CA PHE A 44 14.89 -7.31 1.27
C PHE A 44 15.33 -6.17 0.33
N HIS A 45 16.61 -5.80 0.34
CA HIS A 45 17.10 -4.71 -0.51
C HIS A 45 17.02 -5.08 -2.00
N ALA A 46 17.45 -6.29 -2.36
CA ALA A 46 17.30 -6.79 -3.72
C ALA A 46 15.82 -6.89 -4.12
N ALA A 47 14.95 -7.34 -3.20
CA ALA A 47 13.50 -7.40 -3.44
C ALA A 47 12.95 -6.00 -3.73
N CYS A 48 13.29 -4.98 -2.93
CA CYS A 48 12.87 -3.60 -3.21
C CYS A 48 13.30 -3.11 -4.59
N GLN A 49 14.51 -3.47 -5.04
CA GLN A 49 15.00 -3.10 -6.37
C GLN A 49 14.25 -3.79 -7.52
N HIS A 50 13.66 -4.96 -7.26
CA HIS A 50 12.88 -5.70 -8.24
C HIS A 50 11.42 -5.24 -8.34
N ASP A 51 10.99 -4.32 -7.46
CA ASP A 51 9.64 -3.76 -7.42
C ASP A 51 8.54 -4.84 -7.43
N PRO A 52 8.41 -5.63 -6.34
CA PRO A 52 7.42 -6.70 -6.27
C PRO A 52 5.99 -6.18 -6.37
N ILE A 53 5.75 -4.90 -6.04
CA ILE A 53 4.45 -4.26 -6.24
C ILE A 53 4.14 -4.13 -7.74
N ALA A 54 5.08 -3.70 -8.56
CA ALA A 54 4.92 -3.66 -10.01
C ALA A 54 4.75 -5.05 -10.62
N THR A 55 5.47 -6.06 -10.11
CA THR A 55 5.26 -7.46 -10.50
C THR A 55 3.84 -7.92 -10.21
N ILE A 56 3.36 -7.78 -8.96
CA ILE A 56 2.00 -8.15 -8.59
C ILE A 56 0.96 -7.40 -9.40
N ARG A 57 1.13 -6.09 -9.60
CA ARG A 57 0.24 -5.28 -10.44
C ARG A 57 0.12 -5.85 -11.86
N THR A 58 1.25 -6.28 -12.43
CA THR A 58 1.32 -6.92 -13.74
C THR A 58 0.56 -8.25 -13.76
N VAL A 59 0.81 -9.10 -12.77
CA VAL A 59 0.13 -10.41 -12.63
C VAL A 59 -1.38 -10.25 -12.50
N VAL A 60 -1.84 -9.31 -11.66
CA VAL A 60 -3.27 -9.00 -11.52
C VAL A 60 -3.86 -8.55 -12.86
N CYS A 61 -3.17 -7.67 -13.59
CA CYS A 61 -3.64 -7.22 -14.90
C CYS A 61 -3.69 -8.35 -15.92
N VAL A 62 -2.72 -9.26 -15.94
CA VAL A 62 -2.70 -10.43 -16.84
C VAL A 62 -3.88 -11.35 -16.54
N ILE A 63 -4.08 -11.71 -15.27
CA ILE A 63 -5.18 -12.60 -14.85
C ILE A 63 -6.54 -11.98 -15.21
N GLN A 64 -6.66 -10.66 -15.10
CA GLN A 64 -7.90 -9.94 -15.38
C GLN A 64 -8.05 -9.48 -16.84
N ALA A 65 -7.05 -9.71 -17.69
CA ALA A 65 -7.06 -9.23 -19.07
C ALA A 65 -8.12 -9.91 -19.94
N SER A 66 -8.54 -11.14 -19.60
CA SER A 66 -9.55 -11.88 -20.35
C SER A 66 -10.38 -12.79 -19.46
N LEU A 67 -11.58 -13.14 -19.93
CA LEU A 67 -12.46 -14.10 -19.25
C LEU A 67 -11.81 -15.50 -19.13
N ILE A 68 -10.96 -15.87 -20.10
CA ILE A 68 -10.26 -17.16 -20.08
C ILE A 68 -9.28 -17.21 -18.91
N TRP A 69 -8.49 -16.14 -18.73
CA TRP A 69 -7.52 -16.06 -17.63
C TRP A 69 -8.20 -16.05 -16.26
N CYS A 70 -9.29 -15.29 -16.11
CA CYS A 70 -10.11 -15.32 -14.90
C CYS A 70 -10.64 -16.72 -14.59
N GLN A 71 -11.12 -17.45 -15.61
CA GLN A 71 -11.66 -18.80 -15.45
C GLN A 71 -10.57 -19.78 -14.98
N ILE A 72 -9.40 -19.76 -15.63
CA ILE A 72 -8.25 -20.59 -15.23
C ILE A 72 -7.86 -20.32 -13.77
N PHE A 73 -7.81 -19.04 -13.39
CA PHE A 73 -7.47 -18.68 -12.01
C PHE A 73 -8.54 -19.13 -11.01
N SER A 74 -9.83 -19.02 -11.34
CA SER A 74 -10.92 -19.54 -10.51
C SER A 74 -10.86 -21.06 -10.34
N GLU A 75 -10.52 -21.81 -11.39
CA GLU A 75 -10.33 -23.27 -11.29
C GLU A 75 -9.17 -23.64 -10.34
N ILE A 76 -8.10 -22.85 -10.35
CA ILE A 76 -6.98 -23.01 -9.40
C ILE A 76 -7.44 -22.73 -7.96
N LEU A 77 -8.24 -21.67 -7.74
CA LEU A 77 -8.79 -21.36 -6.42
C LEU A 77 -9.68 -22.49 -5.89
N GLU A 78 -10.54 -23.05 -6.74
CA GLU A 78 -11.39 -24.19 -6.40
C GLU A 78 -10.56 -25.43 -6.05
N ALA A 79 -9.52 -25.73 -6.83
CA ALA A 79 -8.63 -26.87 -6.58
C ALA A 79 -7.83 -26.74 -5.28
N LEU A 80 -7.55 -25.52 -4.84
CA LEU A 80 -6.85 -25.22 -3.59
C LEU A 80 -7.79 -25.05 -2.39
N GLU A 81 -9.10 -25.24 -2.57
CA GLU A 81 -10.14 -24.96 -1.56
C GLU A 81 -10.06 -23.53 -0.99
N ALA A 82 -9.57 -22.59 -1.80
CA ALA A 82 -9.48 -21.18 -1.43
C ALA A 82 -10.80 -20.45 -1.75
N ASP A 83 -11.06 -19.36 -1.02
CA ASP A 83 -12.20 -18.49 -1.34
C ASP A 83 -12.07 -17.99 -2.79
N ASN A 84 -13.14 -18.10 -3.58
CA ASN A 84 -13.17 -17.66 -4.98
C ASN A 84 -13.24 -16.13 -5.07
N LEU A 85 -12.16 -15.48 -4.65
CA LEU A 85 -11.97 -14.05 -4.56
C LEU A 85 -11.26 -13.55 -5.82
N GLN A 86 -11.87 -12.58 -6.51
CA GLN A 86 -11.19 -11.89 -7.60
C GLN A 86 -10.00 -11.09 -7.07
N LEU A 87 -8.89 -11.04 -7.81
CA LEU A 87 -7.78 -10.15 -7.48
C LEU A 87 -8.23 -8.67 -7.48
N LEU A 88 -7.56 -7.82 -6.71
CA LEU A 88 -7.91 -6.39 -6.64
C LEU A 88 -6.91 -5.57 -7.45
N GLN A 89 -7.42 -4.73 -8.36
CA GLN A 89 -6.58 -3.87 -9.16
C GLN A 89 -6.14 -2.63 -8.37
N ASP A 90 -4.87 -2.26 -8.51
CA ASP A 90 -4.34 -1.00 -8.01
C ASP A 90 -4.88 0.21 -8.79
N VAL A 91 -5.29 1.24 -8.07
CA VAL A 91 -5.90 2.46 -8.62
C VAL A 91 -5.18 3.65 -8.03
N ILE A 92 -4.23 4.22 -8.79
CA ILE A 92 -3.35 5.32 -8.33
C ILE A 92 -4.11 6.48 -7.66
N THR A 93 -5.32 6.80 -8.13
CA THR A 93 -6.14 7.89 -7.57
C THR A 93 -6.73 7.58 -6.19
N ARG A 94 -6.64 6.33 -5.72
CA ARG A 94 -7.10 5.84 -4.42
C ARG A 94 -5.90 5.37 -3.59
N TRP A 95 -5.51 6.17 -2.61
CA TRP A 95 -4.36 5.96 -1.70
C TRP A 95 -4.31 4.64 -0.90
N SER A 96 -5.35 3.80 -0.94
CA SER A 96 -5.35 2.46 -0.30
C SER A 96 -5.48 1.30 -1.27
N SER A 97 -5.62 1.56 -2.57
CA SER A 97 -5.78 0.49 -3.55
C SER A 97 -4.56 -0.42 -3.63
N THR A 98 -3.35 0.13 -3.51
CA THR A 98 -2.10 -0.65 -3.48
C THR A 98 -2.06 -1.59 -2.27
N LEU A 99 -2.46 -1.13 -1.07
CA LEU A 99 -2.56 -1.98 0.12
C LEU A 99 -3.55 -3.14 -0.11
N LEU A 100 -4.74 -2.84 -0.63
CA LEU A 100 -5.78 -3.85 -0.85
C LEU A 100 -5.36 -4.88 -1.91
N MET A 101 -4.65 -4.44 -2.95
CA MET A 101 -4.05 -5.34 -3.94
C MET A 101 -3.03 -6.27 -3.29
N ILE A 102 -2.10 -5.72 -2.48
CA ILE A 102 -1.06 -6.51 -1.80
C ILE A 102 -1.70 -7.51 -0.82
N ASP A 103 -2.64 -7.06 0.01
CA ASP A 103 -3.35 -7.89 0.99
C ASP A 103 -4.07 -9.07 0.30
N ARG A 104 -4.76 -8.79 -0.82
CA ARG A 104 -5.40 -9.84 -1.62
C ARG A 104 -4.37 -10.78 -2.26
N ALA A 105 -3.28 -10.25 -2.81
CA ALA A 105 -2.24 -11.06 -3.43
C ALA A 105 -1.58 -12.01 -2.42
N ILE A 106 -1.28 -11.53 -1.21
CA ILE A 106 -0.73 -12.36 -0.12
C ILE A 106 -1.73 -13.46 0.26
N SER A 107 -3.02 -13.14 0.41
CA SER A 107 -4.04 -14.16 0.73
C SER A 107 -4.21 -15.24 -0.35
N LEU A 108 -3.91 -14.90 -1.60
CA LEU A 108 -4.03 -15.79 -2.76
C LEU A 108 -2.66 -16.26 -3.29
N CYS A 109 -1.59 -16.12 -2.50
CA CYS A 109 -0.23 -16.44 -2.90
C CYS A 109 -0.11 -17.87 -3.49
N PRO A 110 -0.66 -18.94 -2.85
CA PRO A 110 -0.58 -20.29 -3.42
C PRO A 110 -1.23 -20.42 -4.81
N ALA A 111 -2.34 -19.72 -5.03
CA ALA A 111 -3.04 -19.71 -6.31
C ALA A 111 -2.27 -18.93 -7.38
N ILE A 112 -1.70 -17.78 -7.01
CA ILE A 112 -0.84 -16.98 -7.88
C ILE A 112 0.39 -17.78 -8.31
N GLU A 113 1.08 -18.42 -7.37
CA GLU A 113 2.27 -19.23 -7.67
C GLU A 113 1.94 -20.42 -8.56
N THR A 114 0.82 -21.12 -8.29
CA THR A 114 0.33 -22.22 -9.12
C THR A 114 0.02 -21.76 -10.54
N PHE A 115 -0.67 -20.62 -10.67
CA PHE A 115 -1.00 -20.01 -11.97
C PHE A 115 0.27 -19.66 -12.75
N LEU A 116 1.22 -18.97 -12.10
CA LEU A 116 2.46 -18.56 -12.71
C LEU A 116 3.34 -19.75 -13.08
N ALA A 117 3.34 -20.83 -12.29
CA ALA A 117 4.10 -22.06 -12.53
C ALA A 117 3.49 -22.98 -13.60
N SER A 118 2.33 -22.63 -14.18
CA SER A 118 1.68 -23.43 -15.20
C SER A 118 2.61 -23.74 -16.38
N ARG A 119 2.52 -24.97 -16.91
CA ARG A 119 3.28 -25.39 -18.10
C ARG A 119 2.68 -24.85 -19.40
N ASP A 120 1.42 -24.45 -19.37
CA ASP A 120 0.69 -23.98 -20.55
C ASP A 120 1.13 -22.57 -20.95
N PHE A 121 1.71 -21.80 -20.02
CA PHE A 121 2.07 -20.39 -20.20
C PHE A 121 3.46 -20.08 -19.61
N PRO A 122 4.54 -20.67 -20.16
CA PRO A 122 5.89 -20.52 -19.62
C PRO A 122 6.42 -19.08 -19.62
N GLU A 123 5.88 -18.22 -20.48
CA GLU A 123 6.16 -16.79 -20.48
C GLU A 123 5.75 -16.08 -19.19
N LEU A 124 4.93 -16.71 -18.34
CA LEU A 124 4.53 -16.18 -17.04
C LEU A 124 5.52 -16.53 -15.92
N HIS A 125 6.41 -17.50 -16.11
CA HIS A 125 7.44 -17.88 -15.12
C HIS A 125 8.31 -16.70 -14.70
N ARG A 126 8.53 -15.73 -15.59
CA ARG A 126 9.29 -14.51 -15.30
C ARG A 126 8.67 -13.60 -14.23
N TYR A 127 7.39 -13.78 -13.92
CA TYR A 127 6.69 -13.01 -12.89
C TYR A 127 6.63 -13.73 -11.54
N GLN A 128 7.27 -14.89 -11.41
CA GLN A 128 7.37 -15.59 -10.12
C GLN A 128 8.19 -14.77 -9.15
N LEU A 129 7.60 -14.52 -7.98
CA LEU A 129 8.26 -13.82 -6.89
C LEU A 129 9.06 -14.81 -6.05
N SER A 130 10.18 -14.38 -5.51
CA SER A 130 10.93 -15.14 -4.50
C SER A 130 10.33 -14.95 -3.11
N ASP A 131 10.72 -15.81 -2.17
CA ASP A 131 10.35 -15.66 -0.75
C ASP A 131 10.69 -14.27 -0.21
N ALA A 132 11.86 -13.73 -0.57
CA ALA A 132 12.28 -12.40 -0.15
C ALA A 132 11.40 -11.27 -0.73
N GLU A 133 10.81 -11.47 -1.92
CA GLU A 133 9.88 -10.55 -2.54
C GLU A 133 8.49 -10.62 -1.89
N TRP A 134 8.02 -11.82 -1.53
CA TRP A 134 6.81 -12.00 -0.74
C TRP A 134 6.93 -11.45 0.68
N ASP A 135 8.08 -11.63 1.32
CA ASP A 135 8.40 -11.03 2.62
C ASP A 135 8.38 -9.49 2.52
N ALA A 136 9.01 -8.92 1.49
CA ALA A 136 8.98 -7.49 1.25
C ALA A 136 7.54 -6.96 1.03
N LEU A 137 6.68 -7.70 0.30
CA LEU A 137 5.27 -7.35 0.16
C LEU A 137 4.53 -7.37 1.51
N SER A 138 4.86 -8.30 2.39
CA SER A 138 4.29 -8.37 3.75
C SER A 138 4.71 -7.17 4.58
N ASP A 139 5.98 -6.75 4.50
CA ASP A 139 6.47 -5.52 5.13
C ASP A 139 5.75 -4.28 4.59
N PHE A 140 5.59 -4.18 3.27
CA PHE A 140 4.89 -3.04 2.65
C PHE A 140 3.42 -2.98 3.05
N ARG A 141 2.76 -4.13 3.17
CA ARG A 141 1.40 -4.25 3.68
C ARG A 141 1.29 -3.66 5.09
N GLU A 142 2.21 -4.00 5.99
CA GLU A 142 2.20 -3.49 7.37
C GLU A 142 2.40 -1.96 7.40
N ILE A 143 3.35 -1.44 6.63
CA ILE A 143 3.61 0.00 6.55
C ILE A 143 2.40 0.77 6.00
N LEU A 144 1.76 0.25 4.94
CA LEU A 144 0.60 0.87 4.29
C LEU A 144 -0.71 0.68 5.07
N ALA A 145 -0.79 -0.31 5.97
CA ALA A 145 -1.96 -0.52 6.83
C ALA A 145 -2.18 0.66 7.80
N VAL A 146 -1.11 1.34 8.23
CA VAL A 146 -1.19 2.48 9.15
C VAL A 146 -1.98 3.66 8.57
N PRO A 147 -1.63 4.25 7.40
CA PRO A 147 -2.42 5.30 6.79
C PRO A 147 -3.83 4.82 6.37
N HIS A 148 -3.99 3.54 6.06
CA HIS A 148 -5.31 2.97 5.77
C HIS A 148 -6.23 2.99 7.00
N ALA A 149 -5.73 2.61 8.17
CA ALA A 149 -6.49 2.68 9.42
C ALA A 149 -6.94 4.12 9.72
N PHE A 150 -6.06 5.11 9.51
CA PHE A 150 -6.41 6.52 9.61
C PHE A 150 -7.52 6.92 8.63
N GLN A 151 -7.46 6.48 7.37
CA GLN A 151 -8.54 6.70 6.41
C GLN A 151 -9.87 6.13 6.93
N GLN A 152 -9.88 4.91 7.46
CA GLN A 152 -11.12 4.25 7.90
C GLN A 152 -11.81 5.05 8.99
N ILE A 153 -11.05 5.60 9.95
CA ILE A 153 -11.57 6.51 10.99
C ILE A 153 -12.25 7.72 10.34
N LEU A 154 -11.56 8.41 9.43
CA LEU A 154 -12.14 9.57 8.73
C LEU A 154 -13.36 9.24 7.86
N SER A 155 -13.44 8.02 7.34
CA SER A 155 -14.53 7.58 6.46
C SER A 155 -15.77 7.14 7.25
N ALA A 156 -15.59 6.70 8.51
CA ALA A 156 -16.67 6.29 9.39
C ALA A 156 -17.40 7.50 10.02
N GLU A 157 -16.72 8.63 10.15
CA GLU A 157 -17.28 9.86 10.71
C GLU A 157 -18.19 10.57 9.69
N LYS A 158 -19.51 10.62 9.97
CA LYS A 158 -20.48 11.38 9.15
C LYS A 158 -20.17 12.87 9.08
N THR A 159 -19.49 13.39 10.10
CA THR A 159 -18.92 14.73 10.16
C THR A 159 -17.57 14.58 10.85
N PRO A 160 -16.42 14.71 10.15
CA PRO A 160 -15.14 14.53 10.80
C PRO A 160 -14.97 15.60 11.87
N CYS A 161 -15.02 15.17 13.14
CA CYS A 161 -14.85 16.09 14.24
C CYS A 161 -13.35 16.30 14.44
N ILE A 162 -12.93 17.55 14.55
CA ILE A 162 -11.51 17.89 14.80
C ILE A 162 -11.00 17.16 16.06
N SER A 163 -11.89 16.89 17.03
CA SER A 163 -11.59 16.13 18.25
C SER A 163 -11.08 14.72 18.01
N ASP A 164 -11.48 14.06 16.92
CA ASP A 164 -11.14 12.66 16.64
C ASP A 164 -10.01 12.55 15.61
N THR A 165 -9.92 13.53 14.70
CA THR A 165 -8.88 13.57 13.66
C THR A 165 -7.48 13.82 14.22
N ILE A 166 -7.32 14.69 15.22
CA ILE A 166 -6.01 14.99 15.83
C ILE A 166 -5.45 13.77 16.57
N PRO A 167 -6.19 13.10 17.47
CA PRO A 167 -5.74 11.86 18.10
C PRO A 167 -5.41 10.78 17.07
N ALA A 168 -6.24 10.58 16.05
CA ALA A 168 -5.97 9.58 15.00
C ALA A 168 -4.65 9.87 14.25
N PHE A 169 -4.36 11.16 13.99
CA PHE A 169 -3.11 11.56 13.35
C PHE A 169 -1.89 11.28 14.23
N GLU A 170 -1.98 11.57 15.54
CA GLU A 170 -0.91 11.27 16.49
C GLU A 170 -0.68 9.76 16.67
N VAL A 171 -1.76 8.97 16.70
CA VAL A 171 -1.69 7.51 16.73
C VAL A 171 -1.00 6.99 15.48
N MET A 172 -1.37 7.49 14.30
CA MET A 172 -0.70 7.12 13.04
C MET A 172 0.81 7.44 13.09
N ARG A 173 1.19 8.65 13.53
CA ARG A 173 2.60 9.05 13.62
C ARG A 173 3.39 8.14 14.57
N THR A 174 2.89 7.94 15.78
CA THR A 174 3.57 7.11 16.79
C THR A 174 3.63 5.64 16.38
N THR A 175 2.62 5.14 15.66
CA THR A 175 2.65 3.79 15.08
C THR A 175 3.77 3.64 14.05
N TRP A 176 3.94 4.61 13.14
CA TRP A 176 5.07 4.59 12.21
C TRP A 176 6.42 4.77 12.90
N GLU A 177 6.54 5.61 13.93
CA GLU A 177 7.78 5.73 14.71
C GLU A 177 8.16 4.39 15.37
N LYS A 178 7.17 3.68 15.91
CA LYS A 178 7.37 2.34 16.47
C LYS A 178 7.79 1.35 15.38
N LEU A 179 7.07 1.27 14.27
CA LEU A 179 7.42 0.39 13.15
C LEU A 179 8.82 0.68 12.61
N GLU A 180 9.25 1.95 12.58
CA GLU A 180 10.60 2.30 12.16
C GLU A 180 11.68 1.67 13.05
N THR A 181 11.41 1.54 14.35
CA THR A 181 12.34 0.91 15.30
C THR A 181 12.31 -0.61 15.23
N GLU A 182 11.19 -1.20 14.84
CA GLU A 182 11.00 -2.66 14.75
C GLU A 182 11.49 -3.20 13.39
N MET A 183 11.27 -2.47 12.31
CA MET A 183 11.59 -2.83 10.93
C MET A 183 12.81 -2.05 10.42
N LEU A 184 13.98 -2.29 11.01
CA LEU A 184 15.19 -1.51 10.70
C LEU A 184 15.58 -1.58 9.22
N HIS A 185 15.31 -2.69 8.54
CA HIS A 185 15.55 -2.86 7.10
C HIS A 185 14.65 -1.98 6.22
N ALA A 186 13.42 -1.70 6.66
CA ALA A 186 12.47 -0.83 5.97
C ALA A 186 12.48 0.62 6.49
N LYS A 187 13.41 0.97 7.39
CA LYS A 187 13.51 2.27 8.06
C LYS A 187 13.41 3.46 7.10
N ASN A 188 14.16 3.43 5.99
CA ASN A 188 14.19 4.53 5.03
C ASN A 188 12.83 4.80 4.37
N ILE A 189 12.03 3.74 4.15
CA ILE A 189 10.69 3.81 3.59
C ILE A 189 9.75 4.51 4.58
N ILE A 190 9.74 4.04 5.82
CA ILE A 190 8.88 4.60 6.89
C ILE A 190 9.26 6.06 7.17
N ARG A 191 10.58 6.34 7.21
CA ARG A 191 11.13 7.68 7.39
C ARG A 191 10.64 8.66 6.31
N ALA A 192 10.49 8.22 5.06
CA ALA A 192 9.96 9.08 4.00
C ALA A 192 8.53 9.58 4.31
N GLY A 193 7.67 8.70 4.84
CA GLY A 193 6.34 9.05 5.33
C GLY A 193 6.38 9.99 6.53
N LEU A 194 7.18 9.66 7.56
CA LEU A 194 7.33 10.48 8.77
C LEU A 194 7.85 11.89 8.47
N ASN A 195 8.84 12.03 7.58
CA ASN A 195 9.35 13.33 7.15
C ASN A 195 8.23 14.19 6.56
N LYS A 196 7.31 13.57 5.80
CA LYS A 196 6.17 14.27 5.21
C LYS A 196 5.14 14.73 6.23
N LEU A 197 4.94 13.95 7.30
CA LEU A 197 4.12 14.37 8.44
C LEU A 197 4.77 15.52 9.22
N ALA A 198 6.11 15.52 9.33
CA ALA A 198 6.85 16.58 10.04
C ALA A 198 6.83 17.93 9.28
N GLU A 199 6.88 17.92 7.94
CA GLU A 199 6.72 19.13 7.12
C GLU A 199 5.44 19.91 7.44
N TYR A 200 4.35 19.20 7.78
CA TYR A 200 3.10 19.83 8.19
C TYR A 200 3.20 20.55 9.53
N ARG A 201 3.85 19.95 10.54
CA ARG A 201 4.02 20.58 11.86
C ARG A 201 4.82 21.87 11.76
N ASN A 202 5.94 21.84 11.05
CA ASN A 202 6.78 23.02 10.85
C ASN A 202 6.01 24.17 10.16
N GLN A 203 5.06 23.86 9.28
CA GLN A 203 4.19 24.85 8.63
C GLN A 203 3.01 25.29 9.49
N ALA A 204 2.54 24.45 10.42
CA ALA A 204 1.46 24.76 11.34
C ALA A 204 1.95 25.61 12.52
N ASP A 205 3.17 25.37 13.00
CA ASP A 205 3.82 26.14 14.06
C ASP A 205 4.18 27.56 13.60
N ASP A 206 4.36 27.79 12.29
CA ASP A 206 4.59 29.11 11.67
C ASP A 206 3.28 29.92 11.51
N VAL A 207 2.11 29.27 11.70
CA VAL A 207 0.79 29.90 11.59
C VAL A 207 0.10 29.84 12.96
N ASP A 208 0.45 30.79 13.84
CA ASP A 208 -0.10 30.98 15.20
C ASP A 208 -1.65 30.86 15.30
N ALA A 209 -2.37 31.13 14.21
CA ALA A 209 -3.82 31.04 14.15
C ALA A 209 -4.39 29.61 14.29
N TYR A 210 -3.64 28.56 13.94
CA TYR A 210 -4.15 27.18 13.99
C TYR A 210 -4.08 26.59 15.41
N PHE A 211 -3.03 26.92 16.17
CA PHE A 211 -2.94 26.59 17.59
C PHE A 211 -4.10 27.23 18.37
N ILE A 212 -4.44 28.48 18.03
CA ILE A 212 -5.57 29.21 18.60
C ILE A 212 -6.90 28.58 18.18
N ALA A 213 -7.10 28.17 16.92
CA ALA A 213 -8.33 27.50 16.50
C ALA A 213 -8.53 26.12 17.15
N ILE A 214 -7.44 25.38 17.40
CA ILE A 214 -7.47 24.10 18.14
C ILE A 214 -7.84 24.31 19.61
N HIS A 215 -7.36 25.39 20.25
CA HIS A 215 -7.71 25.72 21.65
C HIS A 215 -9.03 26.49 21.78
N MET A 216 -9.52 27.12 20.72
CA MET A 216 -10.81 27.84 20.66
C MET A 216 -11.92 27.00 20.01
N CYS A 217 -11.88 25.68 20.12
CA CYS A 217 -13.07 24.87 19.91
C CYS A 217 -13.89 24.92 21.22
N PRO A 218 -15.03 25.62 21.29
CA PRO A 218 -15.75 25.83 22.55
C PRO A 218 -16.61 24.60 22.92
N PHE A 219 -15.99 23.43 23.05
CA PHE A 219 -16.70 22.22 23.50
C PHE A 219 -15.94 21.33 24.49
N VAL A 220 -14.69 21.64 24.86
CA VAL A 220 -13.95 20.87 25.90
C VAL A 220 -14.15 21.45 27.31
N LEU A 221 -15.24 22.19 27.57
CA LEU A 221 -15.56 22.68 28.91
C LEU A 221 -16.98 22.36 29.41
N LEU A 222 -17.75 21.50 28.75
CA LEU A 222 -19.04 21.05 29.30
C LEU A 222 -19.35 19.61 28.90
N SER A 223 -18.96 18.64 29.72
CA SER A 223 -19.85 17.66 30.40
C SER A 223 -19.01 16.61 31.13
#